data_AF-A0A3R9M2W4-F1
#
_entry.id   AF-A0A3R9M2W4-F1
#
_cell.length_a   1.000
_cell.length_b   1.000
_cell.length_c   1.000
_cell.angle_alpha   90.00
_cell.angle_beta   90.00
_cell.angle_gamma   90.00
#
_symmetry.space_group_name_H-M   'P 1'
#
loop_
_entity.id
_entity.type
_entity.pdbx_description
1 polymer ?
#
loop_
_entity_poly.entity_id
_entity_poly.type
_entity_poly.pdbx_seq_one_letter_code
_entity_poly.pdbx_strand_id
1 'polypeptide(L)' 'MWDILITQLYVGRLTGIFEVKSDKRKERYTGQVTEISPSKITIKTADKYQLLQVADILGISLMEELTDE' A
#
# COMPACT_ATOMS: atom_id res chain seq x y z
N MET A 1 16.80 -6.33 -2.42
CA MET A 1 16.49 -5.17 -1.58
C MET A 1 15.06 -4.82 -1.88
N TRP A 2 14.21 -5.05 -0.91
CA TRP A 2 12.77 -4.92 -1.03
C TRP A 2 12.40 -3.47 -1.29
N ASP A 3 11.33 -3.22 -2.05
CA ASP A 3 10.93 -1.86 -2.43
C ASP A 3 10.96 -0.92 -1.23
N ILE A 4 11.90 0.03 -1.27
CA ILE A 4 12.24 0.88 -0.12
C ILE A 4 11.01 1.64 0.39
N LEU A 5 10.09 1.95 -0.51
CA LEU A 5 8.86 2.66 -0.22
C LEU A 5 7.86 1.81 0.58
N ILE A 6 7.73 0.51 0.30
CA ILE A 6 6.87 -0.40 1.10
C ILE A 6 7.42 -0.51 2.53
N THR A 7 8.74 -0.64 2.67
CA THR A 7 9.38 -0.68 4.00
C THR A 7 9.17 0.63 4.76
N GLN A 8 9.29 1.78 4.10
CA GLN A 8 9.02 3.09 4.72
C GLN A 8 7.58 3.21 5.20
N LEU A 9 6.60 2.80 4.38
CA LEU A 9 5.18 2.82 4.76
C LEU A 9 4.91 1.90 5.97
N TYR A 10 5.54 0.73 6.02
CA TYR A 10 5.37 -0.23 7.12
C TYR A 10 6.01 0.25 8.43
N VAL A 11 7.28 0.67 8.39
CA VAL A 11 8.01 1.13 9.59
C VAL A 11 7.42 2.43 10.11
N GLY A 12 7.10 3.37 9.22
CA GLY A 12 6.51 4.66 9.58
C GLY A 12 5.03 4.60 9.90
N ARG A 13 4.38 3.44 9.71
CA ARG A 13 2.92 3.27 9.80
C ARG A 13 2.16 4.34 9.01
N LEU A 14 2.69 4.68 7.84
CA LEU A 14 2.14 5.73 7.00
C LEU A 14 1.01 5.19 6.13
N THR A 15 0.02 6.03 5.85
CA THR A 15 -1.06 5.69 4.91
C THR A 15 -0.55 5.81 3.48
N GLY A 16 -0.51 4.70 2.77
CA GLY A 16 -0.15 4.63 1.36
C GLY A 16 -1.40 4.56 0.47
N ILE A 17 -1.23 5.06 -0.74
CA ILE A 17 -2.12 4.82 -1.88
C ILE A 17 -1.42 3.80 -2.79
N PHE A 18 -2.09 2.69 -3.06
CA PHE A 18 -1.59 1.59 -3.87
C PHE A 18 -2.42 1.48 -5.13
N GLU A 19 -1.77 1.61 -6.27
CA GLU A 19 -2.36 1.37 -7.56
C GLU A 19 -2.03 -0.05 -8.00
N VAL A 20 -3.05 -0.89 -8.16
CA VAL A 20 -2.88 -2.33 -8.35
C VAL A 20 -3.57 -2.76 -9.65
N LYS A 21 -2.88 -3.59 -10.43
CA LYS A 21 -3.46 -4.24 -11.59
C LYS A 21 -4.37 -5.38 -11.12
N SER A 22 -5.63 -5.33 -11.54
CA SER A 22 -6.62 -6.37 -11.27
C SER A 22 -7.27 -6.76 -12.60
N ASP A 23 -6.96 -7.96 -13.09
CA ASP A 23 -7.36 -8.48 -14.40
C ASP A 23 -7.17 -7.47 -15.56
N LYS A 24 -8.26 -6.77 -15.92
CA LYS A 24 -8.34 -5.81 -17.04
C LYS A 24 -8.45 -4.36 -16.58
N ARG A 25 -8.33 -4.10 -15.28
CA ARG A 25 -8.55 -2.78 -14.67
C ARG A 25 -7.43 -2.44 -13.69
N LYS A 26 -7.36 -1.16 -13.39
CA LYS A 26 -6.50 -0.60 -12.36
C LYS A 26 -7.39 -0.28 -11.17
N GLU A 27 -7.06 -0.83 -10.01
CA GLU A 27 -7.73 -0.55 -8.75
C GLU A 27 -6.84 0.31 -7.88
N ARG A 28 -7.47 1.10 -7.01
CA ARG A 28 -6.77 1.98 -6.08
C ARG A 28 -7.19 1.61 -4.66
N TYR A 29 -6.21 1.34 -3.82
CA TYR A 29 -6.40 1.04 -2.41
C TYR A 29 -5.70 2.08 -1.56
N THR A 30 -6.34 2.50 -0.46
CA THR A 30 -5.73 3.43 0.50
C THR A 30 -5.69 2.75 1.87
N GLY A 31 -4.51 2.68 2.47
CA GLY A 31 -4.35 2.01 3.77
C GLY A 31 -2.91 1.95 4.27
N GLN A 32 -2.75 1.43 5.47
CA GLN A 32 -1.44 1.24 6.11
C GLN A 32 -0.95 -0.19 5.88
N VAL A 33 0.34 -0.38 5.59
CA VAL A 33 0.94 -1.72 5.51
C VAL A 33 1.04 -2.31 6.91
N THR A 34 0.51 -3.51 7.12
CA THR A 34 0.54 -4.20 8.42
C THR A 34 1.37 -5.48 8.42
N GLU A 35 1.63 -6.07 7.24
CA GLU A 35 2.48 -7.25 7.07
C GLU A 35 3.20 -7.20 5.72
N ILE A 36 4.45 -7.70 5.68
CA ILE A 36 5.29 -7.76 4.47
C ILE A 36 5.81 -9.19 4.29
N SER A 37 5.77 -9.68 3.04
CA SER A 37 6.34 -10.95 2.61
C SER A 37 6.85 -10.86 1.16
N PRO A 38 7.70 -11.80 0.66
CA PRO A 38 8.43 -11.69 -0.62
C PRO A 38 7.62 -11.29 -1.84
N SER A 39 6.36 -11.72 -1.87
CA SER A 39 5.47 -11.47 -2.99
C SER A 39 4.20 -10.72 -2.60
N LYS A 40 3.97 -10.46 -1.31
CA LYS A 40 2.69 -9.93 -0.81
C LYS A 40 2.86 -8.94 0.31
N ILE A 41 1.93 -7.99 0.36
CA ILE A 41 1.70 -7.13 1.51
C ILE A 41 0.25 -7.24 1.98
N THR A 42 0.03 -7.09 3.28
CA THR A 42 -1.30 -6.86 3.83
C THR A 42 -1.42 -5.38 4.17
N ILE A 43 -2.49 -4.73 3.71
CA ILE A 43 -2.82 -3.37 4.10
C ILE A 43 -4.10 -3.36 4.93
N LYS A 44 -4.18 -2.45 5.90
CA LYS A 44 -5.40 -2.11 6.62
C LYS A 44 -6.02 -0.87 5.97
N THR A 45 -7.17 -1.05 5.34
CA THR A 45 -8.02 0.03 4.83
C THR A 45 -9.02 0.47 5.90
N ALA A 46 -9.87 1.47 5.61
CA ALA A 46 -10.92 1.90 6.53
C ALA A 46 -11.89 0.77 6.91
N ASP A 47 -12.23 -0.10 5.95
CA ASP A 47 -13.30 -1.08 6.13
C ASP A 47 -12.78 -2.50 6.43
N LYS A 48 -11.58 -2.83 5.93
CA LYS A 48 -11.05 -4.21 5.94
C LYS A 48 -9.55 -4.29 5.77
N TYR A 49 -9.00 -5.48 6.02
CA TYR A 49 -7.67 -5.83 5.56
C TYR A 49 -7.72 -6.32 4.11
N GLN A 50 -6.74 -5.92 3.31
CA GLN A 50 -6.62 -6.31 1.91
C GLN A 50 -5.22 -6.89 1.67
N LEU A 51 -5.16 -8.06 1.05
CA LEU A 51 -3.93 -8.69 0.62
C LEU A 51 -3.61 -8.26 -0.82
N LEU A 52 -2.43 -7.69 -1.04
CA LEU A 52 -1.96 -7.21 -2.35
C LEU A 52 -0.72 -8.00 -2.79
N GLN A 53 -0.68 -8.36 -4.06
CA GLN A 53 0.50 -8.97 -4.68
C GLN A 53 1.46 -7.87 -5.12
N VAL A 54 2.72 -7.95 -4.69
CA VAL A 54 3.75 -6.94 -5.03
C VAL A 54 3.93 -6.84 -6.55
N ALA A 55 3.88 -7.96 -7.26
CA ALA A 55 4.01 -8.01 -8.71
C ALA A 55 2.87 -7.29 -9.46
N ASP A 56 1.72 -7.09 -8.81
CA ASP A 56 0.57 -6.41 -9.39
C ASP A 56 0.51 -4.92 -8.98
N ILE A 57 1.36 -4.46 -8.06
CA ILE A 57 1.45 -3.04 -7.69
C ILE A 57 2.14 -2.28 -8.82
N LEU A 58 1.39 -1.37 -9.44
CA LEU A 58 1.83 -0.51 -10.52
C LEU A 58 2.47 0.79 -10.01
N GLY A 59 2.07 1.23 -8.82
CA GLY A 59 2.51 2.49 -8.24
C GLY A 59 2.12 2.60 -6.77
N ILE A 60 2.93 3.34 -6.04
CA ILE A 60 2.70 3.64 -4.62
C ILE A 60 2.91 5.14 -4.43
N SER A 61 2.03 5.78 -3.68
CA SER A 61 2.17 7.18 -3.29
C SER A 61 1.83 7.33 -1.82
N LEU A 62 2.46 8.29 -1.14
CA LEU A 62 2.10 8.64 0.22
C LEU A 62 0.79 9.43 0.21
N MET A 63 -0.12 9.13 1.13
CA MET A 63 -1.23 10.03 1.41
C MET A 63 -0.71 11.11 2.35
N GLU A 64 -0.59 12.34 1.86
CA GLU A 64 -0.32 13.49 2.73
C GLU A 64 -1.53 13.66 3.65
N GLU A 65 -1.32 13.51 4.96
CA GLU A 65 -2.25 14.09 5.93
C GLU A 65 -2.12 15.61 5.75
N LEU A 66 -3.17 16.25 5.27
CA LEU A 66 -3.30 17.70 5.42
C LEU A 66 -3.33 17.95 6.93
N THR A 67 -2.17 18.29 7.50
CA THR A 67 -2.13 18.88 8.82
C THR A 67 -2.70 20.27 8.64
N ASP A 68 -3.96 20.45 9.04
CA ASP A 68 -4.54 21.78 9.25
C ASP A 68 -3.67 22.46 10.34
N GLU A 69 -2.73 23.30 9.91
CA GLU A 69 -1.96 24.20 10.79
C GLU A 69 -2.84 25.31 11.38
#